data_AF-A0A7W6HC87-F1
#
_entry.id   AF-A0A7W6HC87-F1
#
_cell.length_a   1.000
_cell.length_b   1.000
_cell.length_c   1.000
_cell.angle_alpha   90.00
_cell.angle_beta   90.00
_cell.angle_gamma   90.00
#
_symmetry.space_group_name_H-M   'P 1'
#
loop_
_entity.id
_entity.type
_entity.pdbx_description
1 polymer ?
#
loop_
_entity_poly.entity_id
_entity_poly.type
_entity_poly.pdbx_seq_one_letter_code
_entity_poly.pdbx_strand_id
1 'polypeptide(L)'
;MLLIAGLGNPGSRYAGNRHNIGFMAVDEIARDPAFGPWSKKFSGEIAEGLIGGEKVVLLKPQTFMNESGRSVGDAVRFYKLEPSQVVVIHDELDLPPGKLRVKTGGGNGGHNGLRSIDAHLGSKDYRRVRLGIGHPGSKEAVTPHVLGDFAKVDREWLEPFLEAVARHVDSLAKGEDAVFMNKVAMATGASEPSGAKGSASAAPSPARPKGQSHVRQARGVGPQVKIPERGPMAEMLKRLFGGKD
;
A
#
# COMPACT_ATOMS: atom_id res chain seq x y z
N MET A 1 0.48 -24.18 -1.31
CA MET A 1 -0.45 -23.77 -0.22
C MET A 1 -0.10 -22.37 0.20
N LEU A 2 -1.11 -21.51 0.36
CA LEU A 2 -0.97 -20.10 0.70
C LEU A 2 -1.69 -19.79 2.02
N LEU A 3 -1.14 -18.89 2.83
CA LEU A 3 -1.83 -18.31 3.98
C LEU A 3 -2.26 -16.88 3.64
N ILE A 4 -3.55 -16.58 3.72
CA ILE A 4 -4.09 -15.22 3.60
C ILE A 4 -4.62 -14.80 4.97
N ALA A 5 -3.91 -13.90 5.63
CA ALA A 5 -4.28 -13.36 6.94
C ALA A 5 -4.94 -11.98 6.79
N GLY A 6 -6.16 -11.84 7.27
CA GLY A 6 -6.85 -10.56 7.39
C GLY A 6 -6.58 -9.97 8.76
N LEU A 7 -6.17 -8.70 8.84
CA LEU A 7 -5.93 -8.03 10.12
C LEU A 7 -7.19 -7.30 10.63
N GLY A 8 -7.35 -7.31 11.95
CA GLY A 8 -8.47 -6.69 12.66
C GLY A 8 -8.38 -6.94 14.16
N ASN A 9 -9.26 -6.30 14.93
CA ASN A 9 -9.46 -6.58 16.34
C ASN A 9 -10.72 -7.44 16.56
N PRO A 10 -10.68 -8.43 17.46
CA PRO A 10 -11.81 -9.30 17.75
C PRO A 10 -12.88 -8.63 18.62
N GLY A 11 -14.13 -9.01 18.42
CA GLY A 11 -15.28 -8.53 19.19
C GLY A 11 -16.20 -7.60 18.39
N SER A 12 -17.50 -7.68 18.68
CA SER A 12 -18.57 -6.98 17.93
C SER A 12 -18.38 -5.46 17.87
N ARG A 13 -17.80 -4.86 18.92
CA ARG A 13 -17.54 -3.42 19.01
C ARG A 13 -16.52 -2.89 18.00
N TYR A 14 -15.73 -3.76 17.35
CA TYR A 14 -14.76 -3.36 16.34
C TYR A 14 -15.16 -3.82 14.93
N ALA A 15 -16.28 -4.52 14.79
CA ALA A 15 -16.64 -5.19 13.55
C ALA A 15 -16.81 -4.22 12.38
N GLY A 16 -17.19 -2.96 12.66
CA GLY A 16 -17.33 -1.89 11.66
C GLY A 16 -16.10 -1.00 11.50
N ASN A 17 -15.05 -1.19 12.31
CA ASN A 17 -13.90 -0.29 12.35
C ASN A 17 -13.11 -0.32 11.04
N ARG A 18 -12.54 0.83 10.67
CA ARG A 18 -11.60 0.91 9.53
C ARG A 18 -10.43 -0.05 9.66
N HIS A 19 -9.92 -0.24 10.89
CA HIS A 19 -8.84 -1.17 11.21
C HIS A 19 -9.21 -2.66 11.05
N ASN A 20 -10.50 -2.97 10.84
CA ASN A 20 -11.01 -4.32 10.63
C ASN A 20 -11.28 -4.63 9.16
N ILE A 21 -10.95 -3.73 8.22
CA ILE A 21 -11.14 -3.97 6.78
C ILE A 21 -10.43 -5.25 6.29
N GLY A 22 -9.32 -5.64 6.93
CA GLY A 22 -8.65 -6.92 6.64
C GLY A 22 -9.50 -8.13 7.00
N PHE A 23 -10.18 -8.12 8.15
CA PHE A 23 -11.17 -9.15 8.50
C PHE A 23 -12.34 -9.15 7.52
N MET A 24 -12.89 -7.97 7.21
CA MET A 24 -14.02 -7.85 6.28
C MET A 24 -13.69 -8.43 4.90
N ALA A 25 -12.48 -8.19 4.38
CA ALA A 25 -12.04 -8.73 3.11
C ALA A 25 -11.90 -10.25 3.15
N VAL A 26 -11.34 -10.80 4.23
CA VAL A 26 -11.21 -12.25 4.40
C VAL A 26 -12.56 -12.93 4.63
N ASP A 27 -13.48 -12.30 5.35
CA ASP A 27 -14.85 -12.77 5.50
C ASP A 27 -15.58 -12.81 4.15
N GLU A 28 -15.36 -11.81 3.30
CA GLU A 28 -15.92 -11.78 1.94
C GLU A 28 -15.34 -12.88 1.05
N ILE A 29 -14.02 -13.12 1.10
CA ILE A 29 -13.37 -14.23 0.39
C ILE A 29 -13.93 -15.59 0.86
N ALA A 30 -14.15 -15.75 2.17
CA ALA A 30 -14.64 -16.99 2.76
C ALA A 30 -16.10 -17.31 2.41
N ARG A 31 -16.85 -16.40 1.77
CA ARG A 31 -18.20 -16.68 1.27
C ARG A 31 -18.21 -17.63 0.07
N ASP A 32 -17.07 -17.79 -0.61
CA ASP A 32 -16.97 -18.74 -1.70
C ASP A 32 -17.21 -20.17 -1.17
N PRO A 33 -18.13 -20.96 -1.79
CA PRO A 33 -18.43 -22.33 -1.37
C PRO A 33 -17.22 -23.29 -1.37
N ALA A 34 -16.12 -22.91 -2.02
CA ALA A 34 -14.86 -23.64 -1.96
C ALA A 34 -14.16 -23.58 -0.60
N PHE A 35 -14.59 -22.70 0.32
CA PHE A 35 -14.11 -22.63 1.69
C PHE A 35 -14.99 -23.44 2.65
N GLY A 36 -14.33 -24.19 3.53
CA GLY A 36 -14.97 -24.84 4.66
C GLY A 36 -15.39 -23.83 5.75
N PRO A 37 -16.12 -24.30 6.77
CA PRO A 37 -16.55 -23.45 7.88
C PRO A 37 -15.35 -22.94 8.69
N TRP A 38 -15.53 -21.77 9.31
CA TRP A 38 -14.56 -21.22 10.26
C TRP A 38 -14.37 -22.15 11.46
N SER A 39 -13.11 -22.38 11.84
CA SER A 39 -12.72 -23.15 13.02
C SER A 39 -11.68 -22.40 13.84
N LYS A 40 -11.67 -22.59 15.17
CA LYS A 40 -10.74 -21.91 16.07
C LYS A 40 -9.38 -22.62 16.08
N LYS A 41 -8.32 -21.94 15.67
CA LYS A 41 -6.95 -22.46 15.68
C LYS A 41 -5.94 -21.32 15.70
N PHE A 42 -4.75 -21.53 16.27
CA PHE A 42 -3.66 -20.54 16.29
C PHE A 42 -4.03 -19.20 16.93
N SER A 43 -4.82 -19.20 18.01
CA SER A 43 -5.38 -17.96 18.58
C SER A 43 -6.14 -17.10 17.55
N GLY A 44 -6.75 -17.75 16.56
CA GLY A 44 -7.50 -17.14 15.47
C GLY A 44 -8.63 -18.04 14.99
N GLU A 45 -9.31 -17.58 13.95
CA GLU A 45 -10.25 -18.36 13.16
C GLU A 45 -9.63 -18.67 11.81
N ILE A 46 -9.71 -19.93 11.38
CA ILE A 46 -9.24 -20.37 10.07
C ILE A 46 -10.36 -20.98 9.24
N ALA A 47 -10.29 -20.78 7.94
CA ALA A 47 -11.09 -21.48 6.95
C ALA A 47 -10.16 -21.99 5.85
N GLU A 48 -10.23 -23.28 5.55
CA GLU A 48 -9.43 -23.91 4.49
C GLU A 48 -10.28 -24.05 3.23
N GLY A 49 -9.68 -23.83 2.07
CA GLY A 49 -10.39 -23.92 0.80
C GLY A 49 -9.46 -23.89 -0.41
N LEU A 50 -10.08 -23.73 -1.58
CA LEU A 50 -9.39 -23.64 -2.86
C LEU A 50 -9.69 -22.30 -3.51
N ILE A 51 -8.64 -21.62 -3.99
CA ILE A 51 -8.77 -20.44 -4.84
C ILE A 51 -8.05 -20.74 -6.15
N GLY A 52 -8.78 -20.78 -7.26
CA GLY A 52 -8.19 -21.03 -8.59
C GLY A 52 -7.39 -22.34 -8.69
N GLY A 53 -7.75 -23.36 -7.90
CA GLY A 53 -7.04 -24.64 -7.81
C GLY A 53 -5.92 -24.70 -6.76
N GLU A 54 -5.53 -23.56 -6.18
CA GLU A 54 -4.52 -23.49 -5.13
C GLU A 54 -5.12 -23.69 -3.73
N LYS A 55 -4.47 -24.49 -2.89
CA LYS A 55 -4.85 -24.65 -1.49
C LYS A 55 -4.57 -23.37 -0.71
N VAL A 56 -5.59 -22.80 -0.09
CA VAL A 56 -5.50 -21.58 0.70
C VAL A 56 -6.06 -21.80 2.10
N VAL A 57 -5.36 -21.26 3.08
CA VAL A 57 -5.86 -21.09 4.45
C VAL A 57 -6.11 -19.61 4.67
N LEU A 58 -7.36 -19.26 4.96
CA LEU A 58 -7.72 -17.94 5.47
C LEU A 58 -7.49 -17.92 6.97
N LEU A 59 -6.99 -16.80 7.49
CA LEU A 59 -6.76 -16.60 8.91
C LEU A 59 -7.28 -15.23 9.35
N LYS A 60 -8.07 -15.21 10.41
CA LYS A 60 -8.42 -14.01 11.18
C LYS A 60 -7.84 -14.15 12.59
N PRO A 61 -6.71 -13.50 12.91
CA PRO A 61 -6.15 -13.52 14.26
C PRO A 61 -7.17 -13.00 15.29
N GLN A 62 -7.57 -13.82 16.26
CA GLN A 62 -8.49 -13.42 17.33
C GLN A 62 -7.73 -12.88 18.55
N THR A 63 -6.55 -12.32 18.30
CA THR A 63 -5.75 -11.55 19.26
C THR A 63 -6.00 -10.05 19.04
N PHE A 64 -5.55 -9.18 19.95
CA PHE A 64 -5.51 -7.76 19.61
C PHE A 64 -4.50 -7.49 18.49
N MET A 65 -4.72 -6.40 17.74
CA MET A 65 -3.93 -6.08 16.56
C MET A 65 -2.42 -6.09 16.81
N ASN A 66 -1.95 -5.59 17.95
CA ASN A 66 -0.52 -5.58 18.30
C ASN A 66 0.08 -6.99 18.54
N GLU A 67 -0.76 -8.02 18.63
CA GLU A 67 -0.38 -9.42 18.83
C GLU A 67 -0.78 -10.30 17.64
N SER A 68 -1.13 -9.74 16.47
CA SER A 68 -1.49 -10.53 15.29
C SER A 68 -0.37 -11.47 14.83
N GLY A 69 0.90 -11.09 15.05
CA GLY A 69 2.05 -11.90 14.70
C GLY A 69 2.12 -13.24 15.43
N ARG A 70 1.56 -13.34 16.64
CA ARG A 70 1.49 -14.60 17.38
C ARG A 70 0.67 -15.64 16.59
N SER A 71 -0.53 -15.23 16.18
CA SER A 71 -1.44 -16.10 15.42
C SER A 71 -0.90 -16.46 14.04
N VAL A 72 -0.42 -15.46 13.29
CA VAL A 72 0.17 -15.67 11.96
C VAL A 72 1.40 -16.55 12.04
N GLY A 73 2.29 -16.31 13.00
CA GLY A 73 3.50 -17.10 13.20
C GLY A 73 3.22 -18.55 13.59
N ASP A 74 2.21 -18.80 14.43
CA ASP A 74 1.79 -20.16 14.79
C ASP A 74 1.28 -20.93 13.57
N ALA A 75 0.46 -20.29 12.73
CA ALA A 75 -0.03 -20.88 11.48
C ALA A 75 1.13 -21.19 10.51
N VAL A 76 2.05 -20.23 10.30
CA VAL A 76 3.22 -20.39 9.42
C VAL A 76 4.08 -21.57 9.86
N ARG A 77 4.39 -21.68 11.16
CA ARG A 77 5.17 -22.81 11.70
C ARG A 77 4.46 -24.15 11.55
N PHE A 78 3.16 -24.21 11.87
CA PHE A 78 2.39 -25.44 11.81
C PHE A 78 2.31 -25.99 10.37
N TYR A 79 2.02 -25.10 9.41
CA TYR A 79 1.89 -25.46 8.01
C TYR A 79 3.23 -25.50 7.25
N LYS A 80 4.34 -25.17 7.92
CA LYS A 80 5.70 -25.10 7.34
C LYS A 80 5.75 -24.20 6.10
N LEU A 81 5.16 -23.03 6.21
CA LEU A 81 5.10 -22.05 5.12
C LEU A 81 6.34 -21.16 5.14
N GLU A 82 6.81 -20.79 3.96
CA GLU A 82 7.79 -19.73 3.79
C GLU A 82 7.12 -18.34 3.81
N PRO A 83 7.81 -17.25 4.18
CA PRO A 83 7.25 -15.90 4.15
C PRO A 83 6.63 -15.51 2.80
N SER A 84 7.21 -15.98 1.68
CA SER A 84 6.67 -15.73 0.33
C SER A 84 5.29 -16.34 0.08
N GLN A 85 4.90 -17.34 0.90
CA GLN A 85 3.58 -17.99 0.88
C GLN A 85 2.58 -17.34 1.83
N VAL A 86 2.95 -16.22 2.46
CA VAL A 86 2.09 -15.44 3.35
C VAL A 86 1.63 -14.19 2.63
N VAL A 87 0.33 -13.94 2.71
CA VAL A 87 -0.32 -12.71 2.27
C VAL A 87 -1.03 -12.10 3.47
N VAL A 88 -0.79 -10.82 3.73
CA VAL A 88 -1.44 -10.09 4.83
C VAL A 88 -2.30 -8.97 4.24
N ILE A 89 -3.59 -8.98 4.54
CA ILE A 89 -4.55 -7.95 4.16
C ILE A 89 -4.77 -7.01 5.34
N HIS A 90 -4.54 -5.72 5.14
CA HIS A 90 -4.63 -4.72 6.21
C HIS A 90 -5.10 -3.36 5.69
N ASP A 91 -5.52 -2.48 6.61
CA ASP A 91 -5.84 -1.09 6.31
C ASP A 91 -4.60 -0.24 6.04
N GLU A 92 -4.75 0.72 5.14
CA GLU A 92 -3.70 1.62 4.72
C GLU A 92 -4.18 3.08 4.71
N LEU A 93 -3.51 3.91 5.50
CA LEU A 93 -3.83 5.33 5.65
C LEU A 93 -3.34 6.15 4.45
N ASP A 94 -2.22 5.75 3.86
CA ASP A 94 -1.60 6.48 2.74
C ASP A 94 -2.33 6.29 1.41
N LEU A 95 -3.28 5.34 1.35
CA LEU A 95 -4.09 5.07 0.16
C LEU A 95 -5.48 5.68 0.30
N PRO A 96 -6.00 6.34 -0.74
CA PRO A 96 -7.38 6.81 -0.75
C PRO A 96 -8.38 5.65 -0.53
N PRO A 97 -9.54 5.92 0.08
CA PRO A 97 -10.62 4.94 0.20
C PRO A 97 -10.93 4.23 -1.12
N GLY A 98 -11.11 2.91 -1.06
CA GLY A 98 -11.42 2.07 -2.22
C GLY A 98 -10.26 1.83 -3.19
N LYS A 99 -9.03 2.27 -2.85
CA LYS A 99 -7.81 1.94 -3.61
C LYS A 99 -7.08 0.79 -2.94
N LEU A 100 -6.47 -0.06 -3.76
CA LEU A 100 -5.70 -1.21 -3.32
C LEU A 100 -4.29 -1.16 -3.91
N ARG A 101 -3.29 -1.56 -3.12
CA ARG A 101 -1.95 -1.89 -3.64
C ARG A 101 -1.46 -3.21 -3.05
N VAL A 102 -0.77 -4.00 -3.85
CA VAL A 102 -0.01 -5.16 -3.38
C VAL A 102 1.47 -4.82 -3.35
N LYS A 103 2.15 -5.19 -2.28
CA LYS A 103 3.59 -5.01 -2.12
C LYS A 103 4.21 -6.15 -1.32
N THR A 104 5.34 -6.67 -1.77
CA THR A 104 6.18 -7.58 -0.98
C THR A 104 7.16 -6.77 -0.14
N GLY A 105 7.39 -7.16 1.12
CA GLY A 105 8.35 -6.45 1.96
C GLY A 105 7.86 -5.08 2.45
N GLY A 106 8.81 -4.19 2.70
CA GLY A 106 8.55 -2.81 3.14
C GLY A 106 8.48 -2.62 4.65
N GLY A 107 8.32 -1.37 5.07
CA GLY A 107 8.09 -1.02 6.46
C GLY A 107 6.64 -1.29 6.88
N ASN A 108 6.40 -1.33 8.19
CA ASN A 108 5.06 -1.48 8.75
C ASN A 108 4.24 -0.18 8.76
N GLY A 109 4.81 0.97 8.38
CA GLY A 109 4.07 2.24 8.31
C GLY A 109 3.45 2.70 9.64
N GLY A 110 3.96 2.20 10.78
CA GLY A 110 3.33 2.43 12.09
C GLY A 110 2.16 1.50 12.42
N HIS A 111 1.75 0.61 11.51
CA HIS A 111 0.70 -0.37 11.74
C HIS A 111 1.17 -1.46 12.71
N ASN A 112 0.48 -1.60 13.84
CA ASN A 112 0.91 -2.48 14.94
C ASN A 112 0.78 -3.98 14.62
N GLY A 113 -0.20 -4.38 13.82
CA GLY A 113 -0.31 -5.78 13.34
C GLY A 113 0.85 -6.21 12.47
N LEU A 114 1.19 -5.42 11.44
CA LEU A 114 2.39 -5.61 10.64
C LEU A 114 3.68 -5.64 11.47
N ARG A 115 3.83 -4.73 12.46
CA ARG A 115 4.97 -4.74 13.39
C ARG A 115 5.06 -6.07 14.15
N SER A 116 3.92 -6.58 14.61
CA SER A 116 3.84 -7.86 15.32
C SER A 116 4.24 -9.03 14.42
N ILE A 117 3.74 -9.06 13.18
CA ILE A 117 4.04 -10.11 12.20
C ILE A 117 5.52 -10.09 11.81
N ASP A 118 6.08 -8.92 11.52
CA ASP A 118 7.51 -8.77 11.21
C ASP A 118 8.38 -9.39 12.33
N ALA A 119 8.01 -9.18 13.59
CA ALA A 119 8.75 -9.72 14.74
C ALA A 119 8.62 -11.24 14.88
N HIS A 120 7.45 -11.82 14.57
CA HIS A 120 7.22 -13.26 14.74
C HIS A 120 7.66 -14.11 13.54
N LEU A 121 7.69 -13.53 12.35
CA LEU A 121 8.20 -14.21 11.14
C LEU A 121 9.71 -14.06 11.00
N GLY A 122 10.32 -13.05 11.63
CA GLY A 122 11.75 -12.75 11.46
C GLY A 122 12.12 -12.28 10.04
N SER A 123 11.14 -12.10 9.17
CA SER A 123 11.27 -11.64 7.80
C SER A 123 10.10 -10.71 7.46
N LYS A 124 10.35 -9.81 6.51
CA LYS A 124 9.34 -8.92 5.94
C LYS A 124 8.90 -9.39 4.55
N ASP A 125 9.49 -10.46 4.02
CA ASP A 125 9.39 -10.89 2.62
C ASP A 125 8.09 -11.65 2.31
N TYR A 126 7.00 -11.19 2.94
CA TYR A 126 5.64 -11.62 2.67
C TYR A 126 4.89 -10.54 1.89
N ARG A 127 3.81 -10.94 1.23
CA ARG A 127 2.97 -10.03 0.45
C ARG A 127 2.01 -9.29 1.37
N ARG A 128 1.84 -8.00 1.11
CA ARG A 128 0.94 -7.10 1.83
C ARG A 128 -0.08 -6.55 0.85
N VAL A 129 -1.36 -6.87 1.08
CA VAL A 129 -2.49 -6.26 0.37
C VAL A 129 -2.97 -5.08 1.21
N ARG A 130 -2.66 -3.89 0.71
CA ARG A 130 -2.91 -2.60 1.37
C ARG A 130 -4.26 -2.08 0.90
N LEU A 131 -5.24 -2.04 1.80
CA LEU A 131 -6.59 -1.56 1.53
C LEU A 131 -6.74 -0.12 2.01
N GLY A 132 -6.95 0.82 1.09
CA GLY A 132 -7.01 2.24 1.41
C GLY A 132 -8.22 2.61 2.25
N ILE A 133 -7.97 3.29 3.37
CA ILE A 133 -8.98 3.86 4.27
C ILE A 133 -8.87 5.39 4.41
N GLY A 134 -7.88 5.99 3.72
CA GLY A 134 -7.58 7.42 3.78
C GLY A 134 -6.94 7.86 5.11
N HIS A 135 -6.25 9.01 5.07
CA HIS A 135 -5.61 9.62 6.23
C HIS A 135 -6.46 10.78 6.78
N PRO A 136 -6.63 10.90 8.11
CA PRO A 136 -7.44 11.98 8.72
C PRO A 136 -6.77 13.36 8.73
N GLY A 137 -5.74 13.59 7.91
CA GLY A 137 -4.98 14.85 7.83
C GLY A 137 -4.01 15.15 8.99
N SER A 138 -4.22 14.63 10.21
CA SER A 138 -3.31 14.85 11.35
C SER A 138 -2.92 13.54 12.06
N LYS A 139 -1.76 13.55 12.71
CA LYS A 139 -1.23 12.37 13.41
C LYS A 139 -2.03 12.03 14.66
N GLU A 140 -2.51 13.03 15.42
CA GLU A 140 -3.31 12.76 16.62
C GLU A 140 -4.66 12.11 16.30
N ALA A 141 -5.19 12.36 15.08
CA ALA A 141 -6.46 11.80 14.64
C ALA A 141 -6.36 10.36 14.09
N VAL A 142 -5.16 9.80 13.91
CA VAL A 142 -4.98 8.47 13.31
C VAL A 142 -5.64 7.37 14.15
N THR A 143 -5.34 7.30 15.44
CA THR A 143 -5.91 6.28 16.34
C THR A 143 -7.44 6.31 16.37
N PRO A 144 -8.11 7.46 16.60
CA PRO A 144 -9.58 7.50 16.57
C PRO A 144 -10.15 7.23 15.16
N HIS A 145 -9.44 7.59 14.09
CA HIS A 145 -9.87 7.29 12.71
C HIS A 145 -9.90 5.78 12.42
N VAL A 146 -8.81 5.07 12.70
CA VAL A 146 -8.73 3.62 12.43
C VAL A 146 -9.66 2.81 13.35
N LEU A 147 -9.83 3.26 14.60
CA LEU A 147 -10.75 2.65 15.56
C LEU A 147 -12.20 3.14 15.42
N GLY A 148 -12.48 4.04 14.48
CA GLY A 148 -13.82 4.49 14.15
C GLY A 148 -14.46 3.61 13.09
N ASP A 149 -15.77 3.42 13.19
CA ASP A 149 -16.56 2.68 12.20
C ASP A 149 -16.56 3.38 10.82
N PHE A 150 -16.68 2.58 9.76
CA PHE A 150 -17.07 3.08 8.45
C PHE A 150 -18.44 3.76 8.54
N ALA A 151 -18.54 4.95 7.96
CA ALA A 151 -19.79 5.68 7.90
C ALA A 151 -20.79 4.97 6.97
N LYS A 152 -22.08 5.30 7.06
CA LYS A 152 -23.09 4.73 6.16
C LYS A 152 -22.77 5.01 4.68
N VAL A 153 -22.27 6.21 4.37
CA VAL A 153 -21.83 6.60 3.02
C VAL A 153 -20.62 5.79 2.55
N ASP A 154 -19.77 5.32 3.48
CA ASP A 154 -18.60 4.52 3.10
C ASP A 154 -19.01 3.16 2.52
N ARG A 155 -20.19 2.64 2.88
CA ARG A 155 -20.69 1.35 2.37
C ARG A 155 -20.90 1.35 0.86
N GLU A 156 -21.21 2.51 0.27
CA GLU A 156 -21.41 2.66 -1.18
C GLU A 156 -20.15 2.28 -1.98
N TRP A 157 -18.96 2.52 -1.43
CA TRP A 157 -17.71 2.11 -2.05
C TRP A 157 -17.10 0.86 -1.42
N LEU A 158 -17.29 0.64 -0.11
CA LEU A 158 -16.67 -0.44 0.64
C LEU A 158 -17.20 -1.81 0.21
N GLU A 159 -18.52 -1.99 0.12
CA GLU A 159 -19.11 -3.30 -0.20
C GLU A 159 -18.70 -3.76 -1.61
N PRO A 160 -18.84 -2.94 -2.67
CA PRO A 160 -18.34 -3.31 -4.00
C PRO A 160 -16.82 -3.53 -4.05
N PHE A 161 -16.06 -2.81 -3.21
CA PHE A 161 -14.62 -2.98 -3.13
C PHE A 161 -14.21 -4.31 -2.51
N LEU A 162 -14.83 -4.72 -1.40
CA LEU A 162 -14.60 -6.03 -0.79
C LEU A 162 -15.04 -7.16 -1.71
N GLU A 163 -16.19 -7.00 -2.38
CA GLU A 163 -16.66 -7.97 -3.37
C GLU A 163 -15.67 -8.11 -4.54
N ALA A 164 -15.14 -6.99 -5.05
CA ALA A 164 -14.13 -7.00 -6.11
C ALA A 164 -12.82 -7.68 -5.66
N VAL A 165 -12.39 -7.45 -4.41
CA VAL A 165 -11.24 -8.14 -3.80
C VAL A 165 -11.47 -9.64 -3.76
N ALA A 166 -12.63 -10.09 -3.26
CA ALA A 166 -12.97 -11.50 -3.19
C ALA A 166 -13.07 -12.14 -4.58
N ARG A 167 -13.77 -11.50 -5.52
CA ARG A 167 -13.96 -12.00 -6.89
C ARG A 167 -12.66 -12.21 -7.65
N HIS A 168 -11.63 -11.41 -7.38
CA HIS A 168 -10.36 -11.43 -8.13
C HIS A 168 -9.19 -12.02 -7.32
N VAL A 169 -9.45 -12.55 -6.13
CA VAL A 169 -8.43 -13.16 -5.25
C VAL A 169 -7.69 -14.32 -5.92
N ASP A 170 -8.24 -14.92 -6.98
CA ASP A 170 -7.60 -15.96 -7.80
C ASP A 170 -6.27 -15.50 -8.41
N SER A 171 -6.23 -14.25 -8.86
CA SER A 171 -5.05 -13.66 -9.48
C SER A 171 -3.96 -13.43 -8.41
N LEU A 172 -4.38 -13.04 -7.20
CA LEU A 172 -3.50 -12.94 -6.04
C LEU A 172 -2.95 -14.32 -5.62
N ALA A 173 -3.77 -15.37 -5.61
CA ALA A 173 -3.33 -16.71 -5.26
C ALA A 173 -2.27 -17.26 -6.25
N LYS A 174 -2.40 -16.94 -7.54
CA LYS A 174 -1.44 -17.28 -8.60
C LYS A 174 -0.16 -16.44 -8.62
N GLY A 175 -0.06 -15.41 -7.77
CA GLY A 175 1.08 -14.47 -7.76
C GLY A 175 1.02 -13.40 -8.85
N GLU A 176 -0.11 -13.25 -9.52
CA GLU A 176 -0.35 -12.24 -10.57
C GLU A 176 -0.78 -10.90 -9.94
N ASP A 177 0.03 -10.37 -9.04
CA ASP A 177 -0.33 -9.21 -8.19
C ASP A 177 -0.76 -7.98 -9.01
N ALA A 178 -0.11 -7.73 -10.16
CA ALA A 178 -0.48 -6.64 -11.07
C ALA A 178 -1.85 -6.84 -11.73
N VAL A 179 -2.17 -8.07 -12.12
CA VAL A 179 -3.47 -8.43 -12.69
C VAL A 179 -4.55 -8.27 -11.64
N PHE A 180 -4.30 -8.73 -10.41
CA PHE A 180 -5.20 -8.54 -9.29
C PHE A 180 -5.53 -7.07 -9.05
N MET A 181 -4.50 -6.20 -8.93
CA MET A 181 -4.70 -4.75 -8.74
C MET A 181 -5.52 -4.13 -9.86
N ASN A 182 -5.23 -4.47 -11.12
CA ASN A 182 -5.93 -3.91 -12.27
C ASN A 182 -7.41 -4.36 -12.32
N LYS A 183 -7.68 -5.65 -12.09
CA LYS A 183 -9.05 -6.17 -12.08
C LYS A 183 -9.90 -5.51 -10.99
N VAL A 184 -9.36 -5.39 -9.77
CA VAL A 184 -10.06 -4.71 -8.66
C VAL A 184 -10.34 -3.24 -9.01
N ALA A 185 -9.35 -2.51 -9.54
CA ALA A 185 -9.52 -1.10 -9.90
C ALA A 185 -10.57 -0.87 -11.02
N MET A 186 -10.64 -1.78 -11.98
CA MET A 186 -11.66 -1.73 -13.04
C MET A 186 -13.06 -2.05 -12.50
N ALA A 187 -13.16 -3.03 -11.61
CA ALA A 187 -14.43 -3.46 -11.02
C ALA A 187 -15.04 -2.41 -10.09
N THR A 188 -14.21 -1.67 -9.34
CA THR A 188 -14.69 -0.58 -8.47
C THR A 188 -14.84 0.75 -9.19
N GLY A 189 -14.65 0.76 -10.51
CA GLY A 189 -14.85 1.93 -11.35
C GLY A 189 -14.05 3.11 -10.83
N ALA A 190 -12.73 2.95 -10.73
CA ALA A 190 -11.76 3.92 -10.21
C ALA A 190 -11.78 5.30 -10.92
N SER A 191 -12.91 6.00 -10.89
CA SER A 191 -12.99 7.46 -10.91
C SER A 191 -12.61 7.95 -9.50
N GLU A 192 -11.94 9.10 -9.43
CA GLU A 192 -11.70 9.75 -8.15
C GLU A 192 -13.05 10.07 -7.49
N PRO A 193 -13.25 9.78 -6.20
CA PRO A 193 -14.46 10.21 -5.53
C PRO A 193 -14.52 11.75 -5.54
N SER A 194 -15.49 12.29 -6.29
CA SER A 194 -15.89 13.70 -6.25
C SER A 194 -16.49 14.00 -4.88
N GLY A 195 -15.65 14.22 -3.87
CA GLY A 195 -16.09 14.49 -2.51
C GLY A 195 -15.03 15.10 -1.58
N ALA A 196 -13.74 15.03 -1.93
CA ALA A 196 -12.68 15.69 -1.17
C ALA A 196 -12.42 17.12 -1.68
N LYS A 197 -13.47 17.96 -1.79
CA LYS A 197 -13.25 19.41 -1.73
C LYS A 197 -13.16 19.79 -0.26
N GLY A 198 -11.96 19.66 0.28
CA GLY A 198 -11.60 20.26 1.56
C GLY A 198 -11.98 21.73 1.54
N SER A 199 -12.69 22.14 2.58
CA SER A 199 -12.91 23.53 2.96
C SER A 199 -11.55 24.24 3.10
N ALA A 200 -11.21 25.05 2.11
CA ALA A 200 -10.26 26.14 2.26
C ALA A 200 -10.81 27.34 1.51
N SER A 201 -11.55 28.18 2.22
CA SER A 201 -11.82 29.55 1.81
C SER A 201 -10.49 30.31 1.79
N ALA A 202 -9.89 30.43 0.61
CA ALA A 202 -8.88 31.43 0.33
C ALA A 202 -9.41 32.35 -0.76
N ALA A 203 -9.58 33.63 -0.40
CA ALA A 203 -9.99 34.70 -1.30
C ALA A 203 -9.02 34.82 -2.50
N PRO A 204 -9.51 35.25 -3.69
CA PRO A 204 -8.67 35.38 -4.87
C PRO A 204 -7.66 36.53 -4.68
N SER A 205 -6.37 36.21 -4.72
CA SER A 205 -5.31 37.22 -4.83
C SER A 205 -5.23 37.73 -6.27
N PRO A 206 -5.01 39.05 -6.49
CA PRO A 206 -5.06 39.66 -7.82
C PRO A 206 -3.90 39.22 -8.72
N ALA A 207 -4.20 39.15 -10.02
CA ALA A 207 -3.30 38.72 -11.08
C ALA A 207 -2.02 39.58 -11.17
N ARG A 208 -0.87 38.92 -11.25
CA ARG A 208 0.41 39.56 -11.64
C ARG A 208 0.35 39.99 -13.12
N PRO A 209 0.80 41.20 -13.48
CA PRO A 209 0.88 41.61 -14.87
C PRO A 209 1.98 40.85 -15.61
N LYS A 210 1.67 40.46 -16.85
CA LYS A 210 2.58 39.81 -17.80
C LYS A 210 3.66 40.80 -18.23
N GLY A 211 4.91 40.60 -17.81
CA GLY A 211 6.07 41.32 -18.31
C GLY A 211 6.41 40.86 -19.74
N GLN A 212 6.41 41.80 -20.67
CA GLN A 212 6.73 41.60 -22.09
C GLN A 212 8.21 41.25 -22.28
N SER A 213 8.46 40.31 -23.19
CA SER A 213 9.77 39.90 -23.68
C SER A 213 10.36 40.97 -24.60
N HIS A 214 11.43 41.65 -24.17
CA HIS A 214 12.25 42.51 -25.03
C HIS A 214 13.58 41.81 -25.33
N VAL A 215 13.63 41.09 -26.44
CA VAL A 215 14.88 40.79 -27.14
C VAL A 215 15.22 41.99 -28.00
N ARG A 216 16.19 42.82 -27.57
CA ARG A 216 17.27 43.39 -28.41
C ARG A 216 17.99 44.52 -27.66
N GLN A 217 19.31 44.56 -27.89
CA GLN A 217 20.28 45.63 -27.60
C GLN A 217 20.83 45.70 -26.17
N ALA A 218 22.00 45.08 -25.97
CA ALA A 218 23.23 45.85 -25.77
C ALA A 218 24.46 44.93 -25.91
N ARG A 219 25.33 45.26 -26.87
CA ARG A 219 26.73 44.84 -26.93
C ARG A 219 27.45 45.43 -25.71
N GLY A 220 28.27 44.64 -25.01
CA GLY A 220 29.15 45.12 -23.95
C GLY A 220 30.11 44.04 -23.51
N VAL A 221 31.39 44.24 -23.78
CA VAL A 221 32.52 43.31 -23.68
C VAL A 221 32.75 42.81 -22.24
N GLY A 222 32.80 41.48 -22.04
CA GLY A 222 33.37 40.84 -20.86
C GLY A 222 34.76 40.25 -21.19
N PRO A 223 35.74 40.29 -20.27
CA PRO A 223 37.15 40.07 -20.61
C PRO A 223 37.48 38.62 -20.99
N GLN A 224 38.19 38.45 -22.10
CA GLN A 224 38.79 37.19 -22.55
C GLN A 224 39.95 36.79 -21.63
N VAL A 225 39.86 35.60 -21.04
CA VAL A 225 40.95 34.97 -20.29
C VAL A 225 42.00 34.48 -21.30
N LYS A 226 43.21 35.05 -21.28
CA LYS A 226 44.34 34.62 -22.12
C LYS A 226 44.98 33.36 -21.54
N ILE A 227 45.01 32.29 -22.34
CA ILE A 227 45.70 31.04 -22.01
C ILE A 227 47.21 31.22 -22.29
N PRO A 228 48.12 30.89 -21.35
CA PRO A 228 49.56 31.00 -21.57
C PRO A 228 50.08 30.00 -22.61
N GLU A 229 50.87 30.46 -23.58
CA GLU A 229 51.30 29.64 -24.73
C GLU A 229 52.53 28.75 -24.47
N ARG A 230 53.25 28.86 -23.33
CA ARG A 230 54.39 27.97 -22.98
C ARG A 230 54.53 27.76 -21.46
N GLY A 231 54.90 26.54 -21.07
CA GLY A 231 55.13 26.12 -19.68
C GLY A 231 54.75 24.65 -19.45
N PRO A 232 55.14 24.02 -18.33
CA PRO A 232 54.88 22.60 -18.05
C PRO A 232 53.38 22.25 -18.04
N MET A 233 52.53 23.21 -17.67
CA MET A 233 51.07 23.08 -17.73
C MET A 233 50.52 23.16 -19.16
N ALA A 234 51.16 23.92 -20.06
CA ALA A 234 50.77 24.03 -21.47
C ALA A 234 51.14 22.75 -22.27
N GLU A 235 52.27 22.11 -21.96
CA GLU A 235 52.62 20.79 -22.53
C GLU A 235 51.67 19.69 -22.05
N MET A 236 51.27 19.73 -20.78
CA MET A 236 50.31 18.76 -20.22
C MET A 236 48.94 18.86 -20.90
N LEU A 237 48.45 20.09 -21.17
CA LEU A 237 47.21 20.31 -21.92
C LEU A 237 47.31 19.85 -23.37
N LYS A 238 48.45 20.02 -24.03
CA LYS A 238 48.67 19.53 -25.40
C LYS A 238 48.71 17.99 -25.47
N ARG A 239 49.22 17.31 -24.43
CA ARG A 239 49.15 15.84 -24.31
C ARG A 239 47.75 15.29 -24.02
N LEU A 240 46.93 16.03 -23.27
CA LEU A 240 45.57 15.61 -22.90
C LEU A 240 44.53 15.84 -24.00
N PHE A 241 44.75 16.85 -24.86
CA PHE A 241 43.75 17.29 -25.84
C PHE A 241 44.24 17.31 -27.30
N GLY A 242 45.51 16.96 -27.56
CA GLY A 242 46.06 16.86 -28.92
C GLY A 242 45.93 15.45 -29.48
N GLY A 243 44.86 15.20 -30.23
CA GLY A 243 44.70 13.98 -31.04
C GLY A 243 45.79 13.87 -32.10
N LYS A 244 46.20 12.62 -32.40
CA LYS A 244 47.09 12.28 -33.52
C LYS A 244 46.35 12.49 -34.84
N ASP A 245 46.95 13.26 -35.75
CA ASP A 245 46.88 12.97 -37.19
C ASP A 245 47.88 11.85 -37.52
#